data_AF-A0A7S0IS06-F1
#
_entry.id   AF-A0A7S0IS06-F1
#
_cell.length_a   1.000
_cell.length_b   1.000
_cell.length_c   1.000
_cell.angle_alpha   90.00
_cell.angle_beta   90.00
_cell.angle_gamma   90.00
#
_symmetry.space_group_name_H-M   'P 1'
#
loop_
_entity.id
_entity.type
_entity.pdbx_description
1 polymer ?
#
loop_
_entity_poly.entity_id
_entity_poly.type
_entity_poly.pdbx_seq_one_letter_code
_entity_poly.pdbx_strand_id
1 'polypeptide(L)'
;LRTGCRLLVSDVDAVWARNPLPYFRQISERHPGLDFAVSTDASIGSDGQRLIEDAELQTVSEADKEAAVAKKDLELETWRAHCFMDFDVGVVYFAPPELAGGVRVGAIRAIEQATRNMRAEARFWQFEKMYDDQRAMNFAWKKGFGRTLSRQGSWRWKQEVHGIRDKNGKRLCGLIDGEAVAGVLPAAQFCNAQSFSVLRLPQQLKVAPFVVHATWGRGQQEAD
;
A
#
# COMPACT_ATOMS: atom_id res chain seq x y z
N LEU A 1 0.27 6.26 17.28
CA LEU A 1 0.36 4.78 17.48
C LEU A 1 0.19 4.35 18.94
N ARG A 2 0.97 4.89 19.89
CA ARG A 2 0.80 4.61 21.34
C ARG A 2 -0.18 5.55 22.05
N THR A 3 -0.65 6.58 21.35
CA THR A 3 -1.47 7.68 21.88
C THR A 3 -2.94 7.63 21.42
N GLY A 4 -3.35 6.57 20.70
CA GLY A 4 -4.68 6.50 20.08
C GLY A 4 -4.89 7.38 18.84
N CYS A 5 -3.91 8.21 18.44
CA CYS A 5 -4.03 9.07 17.25
C CYS A 5 -3.97 8.26 15.94
N ARG A 6 -4.81 8.66 14.97
CA ARG A 6 -4.68 8.31 13.55
C ARG A 6 -3.48 9.05 12.98
N LEU A 7 -2.60 8.36 12.27
CA LEU A 7 -1.43 8.97 11.63
C LEU A 7 -1.49 8.72 10.13
N LEU A 8 -1.43 9.80 9.36
CA LEU A 8 -1.25 9.75 7.91
C LEU A 8 0.09 10.38 7.61
N VAL A 9 0.94 9.62 6.94
CA VAL A 9 2.25 10.05 6.44
C VAL A 9 2.13 10.13 4.92
N SER A 10 2.67 11.19 4.33
CA SER A 10 2.84 11.29 2.89
C SER A 10 4.17 11.92 2.56
N ASP A 11 4.64 11.70 1.34
CA ASP A 11 5.72 12.48 0.78
C ASP A 11 5.36 13.97 0.77
N VAL A 12 6.40 14.80 0.75
CA VAL A 12 6.25 16.27 0.73
C VAL A 12 5.77 16.78 -0.62
N ASP A 13 5.96 15.99 -1.68
CA ASP A 13 5.57 16.28 -3.06
C ASP A 13 4.23 15.62 -3.45
N ALA A 14 3.48 15.15 -2.46
CA ALA A 14 2.13 14.65 -2.65
C ALA A 14 1.10 15.79 -2.81
N VAL A 15 0.27 15.70 -3.84
CA VAL A 15 -0.86 16.60 -4.08
C VAL A 15 -2.16 15.89 -3.72
N TRP A 16 -2.81 16.35 -2.65
CA TRP A 16 -4.11 15.85 -2.22
C TRP A 16 -5.24 16.50 -3.03
N ALA A 17 -5.90 15.71 -3.88
CA ALA A 17 -7.01 16.15 -4.72
C ALA A 17 -8.38 16.05 -4.02
N ARG A 18 -8.49 15.19 -3.00
CA ARG A 18 -9.71 15.00 -2.20
C ARG A 18 -9.37 14.80 -0.74
N ASN A 19 -10.30 15.13 0.16
CA ASN A 19 -10.17 14.82 1.59
C ASN A 19 -10.16 13.29 1.80
N PRO A 20 -9.05 12.69 2.28
CA PRO A 20 -8.93 11.23 2.41
C PRO A 20 -9.44 10.72 3.77
N LEU A 21 -9.76 11.60 4.72
CA LEU A 21 -10.10 11.20 6.08
C LEU A 21 -11.36 10.32 6.15
N PRO A 22 -12.45 10.58 5.40
CA PRO A 22 -13.61 9.68 5.38
C PRO A 22 -13.25 8.27 4.90
N TYR A 23 -12.41 8.17 3.88
CA TYR A 23 -11.91 6.90 3.36
C TYR A 23 -11.14 6.12 4.42
N PHE A 24 -10.17 6.75 5.08
CA PHE A 24 -9.36 6.08 6.09
C PHE A 24 -10.16 5.63 7.32
N ARG A 25 -11.20 6.38 7.71
CA ARG A 25 -12.15 5.94 8.76
C ARG A 25 -12.89 4.69 8.32
N GLN A 26 -13.44 4.71 7.11
CA GLN A 26 -14.19 3.60 6.56
C GLN A 26 -13.37 2.30 6.49
N ILE A 27 -12.13 2.34 5.98
CA ILE A 27 -11.29 1.13 5.92
C ILE A 27 -10.92 0.62 7.32
N SER A 28 -10.74 1.50 8.31
CA SER A 28 -10.41 1.09 9.69
C SER A 28 -11.60 0.40 10.37
N GLU A 29 -12.82 0.86 10.09
CA GLU A 29 -14.06 0.27 10.59
C GLU A 29 -14.38 -1.07 9.89
N ARG A 30 -14.10 -1.15 8.58
CA ARG A 30 -14.23 -2.39 7.81
C ARG A 30 -13.22 -3.44 8.26
N HIS A 31 -11.98 -3.02 8.53
CA HIS A 31 -10.86 -3.88 8.87
C HIS A 31 -10.33 -3.57 10.28
N PRO A 32 -11.00 -3.99 11.37
CA PRO A 32 -10.57 -3.69 12.74
C PRO A 32 -9.15 -4.19 13.09
N GLY A 33 -8.71 -5.25 12.41
CA GLY A 33 -7.38 -5.83 12.56
C GLY A 33 -6.27 -5.12 11.76
N LEU A 34 -6.60 -4.11 10.95
CA LEU A 34 -5.62 -3.34 10.18
C LEU A 34 -4.68 -2.57 11.11
N ASP A 35 -3.37 -2.74 10.94
CA ASP A 35 -2.37 -1.90 11.60
C ASP A 35 -2.04 -0.66 10.77
N PHE A 36 -1.85 -0.83 9.46
CA PHE A 36 -1.58 0.26 8.52
C PHE A 36 -2.00 -0.08 7.09
N ALA A 37 -2.24 0.94 6.28
CA ALA A 37 -2.42 0.84 4.84
C ALA A 37 -1.35 1.66 4.12
N VAL A 38 -0.89 1.19 2.97
CA VAL A 38 0.23 1.78 2.23
C VAL A 38 -0.08 1.83 0.73
N SER A 39 0.40 2.85 0.01
CA SER A 39 0.28 2.90 -1.46
C SER A 39 1.16 1.83 -2.12
N THR A 40 1.08 1.72 -3.45
CA THR A 40 1.72 0.63 -4.19
C THR A 40 2.29 1.11 -5.51
N ASP A 41 3.46 0.55 -5.85
CA ASP A 41 4.07 0.68 -7.17
C ASP A 41 3.52 -0.35 -8.17
N ALA A 42 2.68 -1.29 -7.73
CA ALA A 42 2.05 -2.23 -8.64
C ALA A 42 1.02 -1.51 -9.52
N SER A 43 1.29 -1.58 -10.82
CA SER A 43 0.44 -1.07 -11.88
C SER A 43 -0.45 -2.13 -12.52
N ILE A 44 -0.23 -3.40 -12.19
CA ILE A 44 -0.92 -4.56 -12.76
C ILE A 44 -1.76 -5.27 -11.69
N GLY A 45 -2.91 -5.79 -12.10
CA GLY A 45 -3.74 -6.63 -11.25
C GLY A 45 -4.56 -5.88 -10.20
N SER A 46 -4.64 -4.55 -10.31
CA SER A 46 -5.49 -3.73 -9.43
C SER A 46 -6.94 -4.18 -9.49
N ASP A 47 -7.61 -4.19 -8.35
CA ASP A 47 -9.05 -4.46 -8.26
C ASP A 47 -9.83 -3.46 -9.11
N GLY A 48 -9.32 -2.24 -9.24
CA GLY A 48 -9.85 -1.25 -10.17
C GLY A 48 -9.94 -1.79 -11.60
N GLN A 49 -8.85 -2.34 -12.15
CA GLN A 49 -8.83 -2.93 -13.50
C GLN A 49 -9.82 -4.09 -13.64
N ARG A 50 -9.96 -4.94 -12.61
CA ARG A 50 -10.90 -6.06 -12.63
C ARG A 50 -12.37 -5.63 -12.67
N LEU A 51 -12.70 -4.49 -12.07
CA LEU A 51 -14.07 -3.95 -12.16
C LEU A 51 -14.47 -3.61 -13.61
N ILE A 52 -13.53 -3.18 -14.45
CA ILE A 52 -13.81 -2.96 -15.88
C ILE A 52 -13.99 -4.29 -16.59
N GLU A 53 -13.08 -5.24 -16.40
CA GLU A 53 -13.15 -6.56 -17.05
C GLU A 53 -14.48 -7.27 -16.72
N ASP A 54 -14.89 -7.26 -15.44
CA ASP A 54 -16.15 -7.85 -14.99
C ASP A 54 -17.37 -7.10 -15.57
N ALA A 55 -17.33 -5.78 -15.69
CA ALA A 55 -18.41 -4.97 -16.25
C ALA A 55 -18.53 -5.10 -17.78
N GLU A 56 -17.43 -5.34 -18.49
CA GLU A 56 -17.40 -5.62 -19.92
C GLU A 56 -17.86 -7.04 -20.24
N LEU A 57 -17.62 -7.99 -19.35
CA LEU A 57 -18.09 -9.38 -19.46
C LEU A 57 -19.59 -9.55 -19.16
N GLN A 58 -20.20 -8.62 -18.42
CA GLN A 58 -21.64 -8.61 -18.16
C GLN A 58 -22.37 -7.77 -19.22
N THR A 59 -23.43 -8.31 -19.83
CA THR A 59 -24.31 -7.57 -20.75
C THR A 59 -25.20 -6.59 -19.97
N VAL A 60 -24.60 -5.57 -19.38
CA VAL A 60 -25.30 -4.46 -18.72
C VAL A 60 -25.52 -3.31 -19.71
N SER A 61 -26.65 -2.62 -19.56
CA SER A 61 -26.98 -1.46 -20.41
C SER A 61 -25.98 -0.32 -20.18
N GLU A 62 -25.72 0.52 -21.20
CA GLU A 62 -24.81 1.67 -21.07
C GLU A 62 -25.21 2.64 -19.94
N ALA A 63 -26.52 2.76 -19.66
CA ALA A 63 -27.02 3.57 -18.55
C ALA A 63 -26.69 2.96 -17.18
N ASP A 64 -26.71 1.63 -17.06
CA ASP A 64 -26.30 0.92 -15.84
C ASP A 64 -24.77 0.93 -15.67
N LYS A 65 -24.01 0.94 -16.77
CA LYS A 65 -22.55 1.13 -16.74
C LYS A 65 -22.17 2.51 -16.23
N GLU A 66 -22.89 3.56 -16.60
CA GLU A 66 -22.64 4.91 -16.10
C GLU A 66 -23.04 5.08 -14.62
N ALA A 67 -24.15 4.47 -14.19
CA ALA A 67 -24.61 4.49 -12.81
C ALA A 67 -23.76 3.62 -11.85
N ALA A 68 -23.25 2.47 -12.31
CA ALA A 68 -22.35 1.61 -11.53
C ALA A 68 -20.96 2.24 -11.32
N VAL A 69 -20.57 3.17 -12.19
CA VAL A 69 -19.27 3.83 -12.21
C VAL A 69 -19.31 5.23 -11.56
N ALA A 70 -20.42 5.59 -10.92
CA ALA A 70 -20.55 6.81 -10.14
C ALA A 70 -19.64 6.76 -8.89
N LYS A 71 -18.61 7.63 -8.83
CA LYS A 71 -17.96 8.17 -7.61
C LYS A 71 -17.64 7.17 -6.48
N LYS A 72 -17.41 5.89 -6.77
CA LYS A 72 -17.19 4.89 -5.73
C LYS A 72 -15.74 4.92 -5.30
N ASP A 73 -15.51 5.12 -4.01
CA ASP A 73 -14.21 4.83 -3.43
C ASP A 73 -13.99 3.32 -3.46
N LEU A 74 -12.92 2.91 -4.14
CA LEU A 74 -12.46 1.54 -4.21
C LEU A 74 -12.05 1.09 -2.82
N GLU A 75 -12.19 -0.19 -2.52
CA GLU A 75 -11.67 -0.72 -1.25
C GLU A 75 -10.15 -0.96 -1.35
N LEU A 76 -9.51 -1.38 -0.26
CA LEU A 76 -8.13 -1.90 -0.29
C LEU A 76 -7.97 -2.96 -1.37
N GLU A 77 -6.84 -2.94 -2.07
CA GLU A 77 -6.53 -3.93 -3.12
C GLU A 77 -6.60 -5.36 -2.59
N THR A 78 -6.99 -6.31 -3.44
CA THR A 78 -6.96 -7.72 -3.04
C THR A 78 -5.53 -8.20 -2.79
N TRP A 79 -5.40 -9.07 -1.78
CA TRP A 79 -4.08 -9.50 -1.30
C TRP A 79 -3.22 -10.15 -2.41
N ARG A 80 -3.85 -10.92 -3.31
CA ARG A 80 -3.15 -11.69 -4.36
C ARG A 80 -2.43 -10.79 -5.34
N ALA A 81 -2.99 -9.63 -5.64
CA ALA A 81 -2.41 -8.74 -6.62
C ALA A 81 -1.32 -7.87 -6.02
N HIS A 82 -1.49 -7.36 -4.79
CA HIS A 82 -0.62 -6.29 -4.30
C HIS A 82 0.20 -6.60 -3.04
N CYS A 83 -0.14 -7.60 -2.22
CA CYS A 83 0.67 -7.89 -1.01
C CYS A 83 2.10 -8.36 -1.36
N PHE A 84 2.28 -9.02 -2.50
CA PHE A 84 3.58 -9.49 -2.99
C PHE A 84 4.32 -8.49 -3.86
N MET A 85 3.63 -7.45 -4.32
CA MET A 85 4.19 -6.40 -5.16
C MET A 85 4.84 -5.32 -4.32
N ASP A 86 5.56 -4.40 -4.95
CA ASP A 86 6.21 -3.32 -4.23
C ASP A 86 5.18 -2.33 -3.67
N PHE A 87 5.28 -2.12 -2.36
CA PHE A 87 4.64 -1.01 -1.66
C PHE A 87 5.38 0.26 -1.99
N ASP A 88 4.64 1.34 -2.07
CA ASP A 88 5.12 2.70 -2.24
C ASP A 88 4.91 3.44 -0.92
N VAL A 89 5.97 4.04 -0.38
CA VAL A 89 5.94 4.67 0.96
C VAL A 89 5.41 6.10 0.89
N GLY A 90 5.15 6.62 -0.32
CA GLY A 90 4.69 7.99 -0.47
C GLY A 90 3.34 8.29 0.16
N VAL A 91 2.54 7.27 0.50
CA VAL A 91 1.37 7.41 1.38
C VAL A 91 1.27 6.21 2.32
N VAL A 92 1.33 6.47 3.63
CA VAL A 92 1.11 5.45 4.67
C VAL A 92 0.10 5.95 5.69
N TYR A 93 -0.98 5.19 5.88
CA TYR A 93 -1.95 5.41 6.93
C TYR A 93 -1.78 4.38 8.04
N PHE A 94 -1.57 4.83 9.27
CA PHE A 94 -1.59 3.97 10.43
C PHE A 94 -2.94 4.05 11.13
N ALA A 95 -3.62 2.91 11.22
CA ALA A 95 -4.92 2.81 11.84
C ALA A 95 -4.83 3.09 13.35
N PRO A 96 -5.85 3.71 13.95
CA PRO A 96 -5.92 3.84 15.40
C PRO A 96 -6.23 2.48 16.02
N PRO A 97 -5.87 2.23 17.30
CA PRO A 97 -6.33 1.06 18.03
C PRO A 97 -7.86 0.98 18.07
N GLU A 98 -8.42 -0.23 18.18
CA GLU A 98 -9.87 -0.43 18.29
C GLU A 98 -10.44 0.17 19.59
N LEU A 99 -9.69 0.03 20.68
CA LEU A 99 -10.01 0.61 21.98
C LEU A 99 -9.34 1.97 22.16
N ALA A 100 -10.08 2.95 22.67
CA ALA A 100 -9.55 4.25 23.04
C ALA A 100 -8.43 4.08 24.09
N GLY A 101 -7.27 4.69 23.84
CA GLY A 101 -6.07 4.51 24.68
C GLY A 101 -5.30 3.21 24.41
N GLY A 102 -5.74 2.37 23.47
CA GLY A 102 -5.05 1.15 23.07
C GLY A 102 -3.78 1.41 22.24
N VAL A 103 -3.14 0.32 21.81
CA VAL A 103 -1.90 0.35 21.04
C VAL A 103 -2.02 -0.57 19.83
N ARG A 104 -1.62 -0.10 18.63
CA ARG A 104 -1.40 -0.97 17.46
C ARG A 104 -0.01 -1.59 17.54
N VAL A 105 0.06 -2.77 18.16
CA VAL A 105 1.33 -3.47 18.39
C VAL A 105 2.00 -3.84 17.07
N GLY A 106 1.23 -4.30 16.06
CA GLY A 106 1.78 -4.66 14.76
C GLY A 106 2.37 -3.46 14.00
N ALA A 107 1.71 -2.31 14.03
CA ALA A 107 2.26 -1.07 13.47
C ALA A 107 3.59 -0.67 14.13
N ILE A 108 3.67 -0.74 15.46
CA ILE A 108 4.90 -0.43 16.20
C ILE A 108 6.00 -1.42 15.85
N ARG A 109 5.65 -2.70 15.79
CA ARG A 109 6.57 -3.77 15.42
C ARG A 109 7.13 -3.57 14.01
N ALA A 110 6.31 -3.13 13.07
CA ALA A 110 6.74 -2.79 11.72
C ALA A 110 7.79 -1.67 11.71
N ILE A 111 7.54 -0.59 12.43
CA ILE A 111 8.49 0.53 12.55
C ILE A 111 9.78 0.12 13.26
N GLU A 112 9.68 -0.64 14.35
CA GLU A 112 10.85 -1.18 15.07
C GLU A 112 11.69 -2.07 14.16
N GLN A 113 11.05 -2.95 13.38
CA GLN A 113 11.75 -3.84 12.47
C GLN A 113 12.42 -3.05 11.34
N ALA A 114 11.72 -2.06 10.75
CA ALA A 114 12.32 -1.18 9.76
C ALA A 114 13.57 -0.49 10.33
N THR A 115 13.45 0.13 11.51
CA THR A 115 14.56 0.80 12.20
C THR A 115 15.75 -0.13 12.47
N ARG A 116 15.48 -1.35 12.94
CA ARG A 116 16.52 -2.37 13.17
C ARG A 116 17.25 -2.72 11.88
N ASN A 117 16.52 -2.91 10.77
CA ASN A 117 17.12 -3.25 9.49
C ASN A 117 18.01 -2.12 8.95
N MET A 118 17.54 -0.87 9.04
CA MET A 118 18.32 0.31 8.62
C MET A 118 19.61 0.46 9.43
N ARG A 119 19.59 0.11 10.73
CA ARG A 119 20.76 0.14 11.61
C ARG A 119 21.73 -1.03 11.39
N ALA A 120 21.22 -2.21 11.05
CA ALA A 120 22.02 -3.44 10.94
C ALA A 120 22.81 -3.50 9.62
N GLU A 121 22.35 -2.86 8.55
CA GLU A 121 23.10 -2.79 7.31
C GLU A 121 24.20 -1.73 7.42
N ALA A 122 25.44 -2.15 7.71
CA ALA A 122 26.61 -1.25 7.80
C ALA A 122 26.86 -0.41 6.53
N ARG A 123 26.31 -0.85 5.39
CA ARG A 123 26.33 -0.15 4.09
C ARG A 123 24.96 0.33 3.64
N PHE A 124 23.96 0.35 4.53
CA PHE A 124 22.61 0.82 4.22
C PHE A 124 22.67 2.18 3.51
N TRP A 125 23.34 3.14 4.16
CA TRP A 125 23.56 4.49 3.67
C TRP A 125 24.61 4.62 2.55
N GLN A 126 25.32 3.53 2.20
CA GLN A 126 26.38 3.54 1.19
C GLN A 126 25.93 3.02 -0.17
N PHE A 127 24.73 2.43 -0.26
CA PHE A 127 24.15 2.13 -1.56
C PHE A 127 23.59 3.43 -2.13
N GLU A 128 24.31 4.06 -3.07
CA GLU A 128 23.87 5.22 -3.88
C GLU A 128 22.54 4.99 -4.63
N LYS A 129 21.90 3.82 -4.48
CA LYS A 129 20.90 3.33 -5.38
C LYS A 129 19.72 2.58 -4.74
N MET A 130 19.20 2.91 -3.57
CA MET A 130 17.84 2.42 -3.22
C MET A 130 17.09 3.29 -2.21
N TYR A 131 15.76 3.36 -2.37
CA TYR A 131 14.80 3.98 -1.45
C TYR A 131 14.83 3.23 -0.11
N ASP A 132 15.43 3.86 0.89
CA ASP A 132 15.90 3.20 2.11
C ASP A 132 14.76 2.67 3.00
N ASP A 133 13.73 3.48 3.20
CA ASP A 133 12.51 3.12 3.92
C ASP A 133 11.66 2.09 3.16
N GLN A 134 11.47 2.30 1.85
CA GLN A 134 10.73 1.40 0.98
C GLN A 134 11.35 0.00 0.93
N ARG A 135 12.69 -0.10 0.95
CA ARG A 135 13.40 -1.39 0.99
C ARG A 135 13.13 -2.15 2.28
N ALA A 136 13.08 -1.47 3.42
CA ALA A 136 12.75 -2.10 4.69
C ALA A 136 11.34 -2.72 4.64
N MET A 137 10.38 -2.04 4.02
CA MET A 137 9.00 -2.51 3.88
C MET A 137 8.87 -3.65 2.87
N ASN A 138 9.44 -3.49 1.67
CA ASN A 138 9.28 -4.46 0.58
C ASN A 138 10.10 -5.72 0.74
N PHE A 139 11.25 -5.65 1.41
CA PHE A 139 12.06 -6.83 1.63
C PHE A 139 11.87 -7.36 3.05
N ALA A 140 12.13 -6.52 4.04
CA ALA A 140 12.29 -7.04 5.39
C ALA A 140 11.00 -7.33 6.13
N TRP A 141 9.93 -6.58 5.88
CA TRP A 141 8.62 -6.96 6.42
C TRP A 141 8.03 -8.19 5.74
N LYS A 142 8.31 -8.38 4.44
CA LYS A 142 7.72 -9.47 3.64
C LYS A 142 8.48 -10.80 3.76
N LYS A 143 9.82 -10.74 3.81
CA LYS A 143 10.69 -11.91 3.66
C LYS A 143 11.68 -12.08 4.81
N GLY A 144 12.22 -11.00 5.35
CA GLY A 144 13.25 -11.01 6.39
C GLY A 144 14.51 -10.24 5.96
N PHE A 145 15.66 -10.50 6.58
CA PHE A 145 16.87 -9.71 6.34
C PHE A 145 17.81 -10.33 5.31
N GLY A 146 18.35 -9.49 4.41
CA GLY A 146 19.29 -9.90 3.37
C GLY A 146 18.61 -10.51 2.13
N ARG A 147 18.84 -9.88 0.96
CA ARG A 147 18.20 -10.25 -0.34
C ARG A 147 18.39 -11.72 -0.73
N THR A 148 19.49 -12.32 -0.28
CA THR A 148 19.86 -13.71 -0.51
C THR A 148 20.35 -14.33 0.80
N LEU A 149 20.06 -15.63 0.99
CA LEU A 149 20.56 -16.42 2.14
C LEU A 149 22.09 -16.55 2.16
N SER A 150 22.76 -16.14 1.07
CA SER A 150 24.23 -16.17 0.94
C SER A 150 24.93 -14.98 1.62
N ARG A 151 24.20 -13.93 2.02
CA ARG A 151 24.80 -12.84 2.79
C ARG A 151 24.95 -13.27 4.25
N GLN A 152 26.13 -13.04 4.82
CA GLN A 152 26.38 -13.28 6.23
C GLN A 152 25.38 -12.49 7.09
N GLY A 153 24.70 -13.17 8.02
CA GLY A 153 23.66 -12.59 8.86
C GLY A 153 22.27 -12.48 8.20
N SER A 154 22.07 -13.03 7.01
CA SER A 154 20.73 -13.13 6.39
C SER A 154 19.82 -14.12 7.12
N TRP A 155 18.52 -13.85 7.11
CA TRP A 155 17.49 -14.71 7.70
C TRP A 155 16.13 -14.45 7.06
N ARG A 156 15.18 -15.39 7.24
CA ARG A 156 13.81 -15.28 6.75
C ARG A 156 12.79 -15.43 7.87
N TRP A 157 11.63 -14.80 7.70
CA TRP A 157 10.47 -15.11 8.55
C TRP A 157 10.06 -16.56 8.36
N LYS A 158 9.54 -17.20 9.42
CA LYS A 158 8.95 -18.53 9.29
C LYS A 158 7.68 -18.44 8.46
N GLN A 159 6.93 -17.37 8.68
CA GLN A 159 5.75 -16.98 7.93
C GLN A 159 6.04 -15.70 7.15
N GLU A 160 6.41 -15.86 5.88
CA GLU A 160 6.53 -14.75 4.94
C GLU A 160 5.15 -14.11 4.64
N VAL A 161 5.16 -13.06 3.83
CA VAL A 161 3.94 -12.35 3.44
C VAL A 161 2.84 -13.30 2.96
N HIS A 162 1.64 -13.16 3.53
CA HIS A 162 0.50 -14.03 3.26
C HIS A 162 -0.81 -13.25 3.39
N GLY A 163 -1.88 -13.80 2.81
CA GLY A 163 -3.20 -13.17 2.88
C GLY A 163 -3.90 -13.45 4.20
N ILE A 164 -4.40 -12.41 4.84
CA ILE A 164 -5.29 -12.49 6.00
C ILE A 164 -6.72 -12.38 5.50
N ARG A 165 -7.58 -13.31 5.92
CA ARG A 165 -9.01 -13.28 5.64
C ARG A 165 -9.74 -12.62 6.81
N ASP A 166 -10.57 -11.64 6.51
CA ASP A 166 -11.53 -11.08 7.45
C ASP A 166 -12.96 -11.14 6.87
N LYS A 167 -13.91 -10.45 7.53
CA LYS A 167 -15.32 -10.39 7.10
C LYS A 167 -15.52 -9.80 5.70
N ASN A 168 -14.56 -9.03 5.18
CA ASN A 168 -14.60 -8.40 3.86
C ASN A 168 -13.75 -9.15 2.82
N GLY A 169 -13.31 -10.37 3.15
CA GLY A 169 -12.55 -11.24 2.25
C GLY A 169 -11.04 -11.21 2.53
N LYS A 170 -10.23 -11.45 1.49
CA LYS A 170 -8.77 -11.47 1.60
C LYS A 170 -8.18 -10.19 1.01
N ARG A 171 -8.23 -9.11 1.79
CA ARG A 171 -7.70 -7.78 1.41
C ARG A 171 -6.51 -7.33 2.25
N LEU A 172 -6.15 -8.12 3.26
CA LEU A 172 -5.11 -7.80 4.23
C LEU A 172 -3.89 -8.69 4.01
N CYS A 173 -2.71 -8.14 4.29
CA CYS A 173 -1.41 -8.81 4.24
C CYS A 173 -0.92 -9.04 5.67
N GLY A 174 -0.58 -10.28 6.02
CA GLY A 174 0.24 -10.56 7.18
C GLY A 174 1.71 -10.34 6.84
N LEU A 175 2.42 -9.60 7.66
CA LEU A 175 3.83 -9.24 7.54
C LEU A 175 4.55 -9.54 8.85
N ILE A 176 5.88 -9.61 8.82
CA ILE A 176 6.72 -9.76 10.02
C ILE A 176 6.30 -10.98 10.84
N ASP A 177 6.38 -12.16 10.24
CA ASP A 177 5.93 -13.42 10.86
C ASP A 177 4.43 -13.43 11.26
N GLY A 178 3.62 -12.57 10.63
CA GLY A 178 2.21 -12.38 10.97
C GLY A 178 1.95 -11.43 12.14
N GLU A 179 2.99 -10.80 12.71
CA GLU A 179 2.86 -9.84 13.81
C GLU A 179 2.31 -8.48 13.36
N ALA A 180 2.32 -8.17 12.07
CA ALA A 180 1.80 -6.91 11.52
C ALA A 180 0.80 -7.16 10.38
N VAL A 181 -0.29 -6.40 10.37
CA VAL A 181 -1.37 -6.51 9.38
C VAL A 181 -1.45 -5.25 8.52
N ALA A 182 -1.14 -5.39 7.23
CA ALA A 182 -1.16 -4.30 6.27
C ALA A 182 -2.35 -4.38 5.31
N GLY A 183 -2.79 -3.25 4.79
CA GLY A 183 -3.65 -3.12 3.61
C GLY A 183 -2.90 -2.40 2.50
N VAL A 184 -3.28 -2.65 1.24
CA VAL A 184 -2.74 -1.89 0.11
C VAL A 184 -3.80 -0.94 -0.42
N LEU A 185 -3.44 0.33 -0.54
CA LEU A 185 -4.33 1.37 -1.04
C LEU A 185 -4.54 1.23 -2.54
N PRO A 186 -5.74 1.53 -3.05
CA PRO A 186 -6.06 1.34 -4.45
C PRO A 186 -5.21 2.24 -5.34
N ALA A 187 -4.45 1.66 -6.26
CA ALA A 187 -3.47 2.38 -7.10
C ALA A 187 -4.13 3.49 -7.95
N ALA A 188 -5.40 3.29 -8.29
CA ALA A 188 -6.22 4.22 -9.05
C ALA A 188 -6.71 5.44 -8.27
N GLN A 189 -6.64 5.42 -6.93
CA GLN A 189 -7.02 6.57 -6.11
C GLN A 189 -5.90 7.11 -5.22
N PHE A 190 -4.88 6.30 -4.93
CA PHE A 190 -3.65 6.69 -4.25
C PHE A 190 -2.50 6.53 -5.21
N CYS A 191 -2.39 7.47 -6.14
CA CYS A 191 -1.63 7.30 -7.35
C CYS A 191 -0.18 7.74 -7.18
N ASN A 192 0.74 6.88 -7.61
CA ASN A 192 2.04 7.34 -8.06
C ASN A 192 1.96 7.94 -9.48
N ALA A 193 3.06 8.54 -9.95
CA ALA A 193 3.14 9.18 -11.26
C ALA A 193 2.82 8.21 -12.42
N GLN A 194 3.22 6.93 -12.30
CA GLN A 194 2.94 5.92 -13.32
C GLN A 194 1.43 5.63 -13.43
N SER A 195 0.77 5.42 -12.29
CA SER A 195 -0.67 5.12 -12.22
C SER A 195 -1.51 6.30 -12.72
N PHE A 196 -1.12 7.53 -12.36
CA PHE A 196 -1.86 8.73 -12.73
C PHE A 196 -1.61 9.17 -14.19
N SER A 197 -0.35 9.34 -14.60
CA SER A 197 -0.01 10.02 -15.86
C SER A 197 0.15 9.05 -17.03
N VAL A 198 0.82 7.92 -16.81
CA VAL A 198 1.18 6.96 -17.87
C VAL A 198 0.00 6.02 -18.14
N LEU A 199 -0.49 5.35 -17.10
CA LEU A 199 -1.57 4.38 -17.22
C LEU A 199 -2.94 5.02 -17.21
N ARG A 200 -3.05 6.24 -16.65
CA ARG A 200 -4.32 6.96 -16.52
C ARG A 200 -5.39 6.11 -15.83
N LEU A 201 -4.99 5.36 -14.81
CA LEU A 201 -5.88 4.46 -14.07
C LEU A 201 -7.12 5.19 -13.53
N PRO A 202 -7.03 6.41 -12.95
CA PRO A 202 -8.22 7.12 -12.51
C PRO A 202 -9.23 7.37 -13.65
N GLN A 203 -8.75 7.71 -14.85
CA GLN A 203 -9.60 7.99 -16.01
C GLN A 203 -10.19 6.72 -16.60
N GLN A 204 -9.37 5.66 -16.77
CA GLN A 204 -9.83 4.37 -17.27
C GLN A 204 -10.93 3.81 -16.36
N LEU A 205 -10.68 3.83 -15.05
CA LEU A 205 -11.58 3.29 -14.03
C LEU A 205 -12.67 4.29 -13.62
N LYS A 206 -12.65 5.51 -14.17
CA LYS A 206 -13.57 6.62 -13.90
C LYS A 206 -13.74 6.87 -12.39
N VAL A 207 -12.65 6.78 -11.62
CA VAL A 207 -12.59 7.09 -10.19
C VAL A 207 -11.86 8.41 -9.96
N ALA A 208 -12.21 9.09 -8.88
CA ALA A 208 -11.52 10.34 -8.50
C ALA A 208 -10.35 10.02 -7.55
N PRO A 209 -9.13 10.49 -7.83
CA PRO A 209 -7.99 10.26 -6.97
C PRO A 209 -8.09 11.04 -5.65
N PHE A 210 -7.62 10.45 -4.56
CA PHE A 210 -7.38 11.13 -3.30
C PHE A 210 -6.09 11.92 -3.33
N VAL A 211 -5.04 11.30 -3.88
CA VAL A 211 -3.70 11.85 -3.88
C VAL A 211 -2.96 11.37 -5.11
N VAL A 212 -2.14 12.28 -5.64
CA VAL A 212 -1.14 11.99 -6.65
C VAL A 212 0.19 12.40 -6.06
N HIS A 213 1.16 11.49 -6.02
CA HIS A 213 2.50 11.80 -5.55
C HIS A 213 3.53 11.38 -6.61
N ALA A 214 4.57 12.19 -6.72
CA ALA A 214 5.57 12.03 -7.76
C ALA A 214 6.58 10.95 -7.33
N THR A 215 6.51 9.77 -7.93
CA THR A 215 7.66 8.85 -7.86
C THR A 215 8.72 9.37 -8.81
N TRP A 216 9.83 9.88 -8.25
CA TRP A 216 10.96 10.33 -9.06
C TRP A 216 11.56 9.14 -9.81
N GLY A 217 11.25 9.02 -11.10
CA GLY A 217 11.90 8.05 -11.97
C GLY A 217 13.40 8.35 -12.05
N ARG A 218 14.26 7.35 -11.95
CA ARG A 218 15.70 7.56 -12.14
C ARG A 218 15.99 7.93 -13.58
N GLY A 219 16.47 9.16 -13.78
CA GLY A 219 16.91 9.65 -15.07
C GLY A 219 15.74 9.90 -16.00
N GLN A 220 15.12 11.07 -15.87
CA GLN A 220 14.36 11.63 -16.99
C GLN A 220 15.36 12.36 -17.88
N GLN A 221 15.62 11.80 -19.06
CA GLN A 221 16.23 12.57 -20.15
C GLN A 221 15.10 13.32 -20.85
N GLU A 222 15.37 14.55 -21.28
CA GLU A 222 14.47 15.25 -22.20
C GLU A 222 14.24 14.35 -23.42
N ALA A 223 13.00 14.33 -23.91
CA ALA A 223 12.73 13.69 -25.18
C ALA A 223 13.41 14.52 -26.27
N ASP A 224 14.40 13.93 -26.95
CA ASP A 224 15.04 14.50 -28.14
C ASP A 224 14.01 14.79 -29.25
#